data_AF-A0A2N6QKJ6-F1
#
_entry.id   AF-A0A2N6QKJ6-F1
#
_cell.length_a   1.000
_cell.length_b   1.000
_cell.length_c   1.000
_cell.angle_alpha   90.00
_cell.angle_beta   90.00
_cell.angle_gamma   90.00
#
_symmetry.space_group_name_H-M   'P 1'
#
loop_
_entity.id
_entity.type
_entity.pdbx_description
1 polymer ?
#
loop_
_entity_poly.entity_id
_entity_poly.type
_entity_poly.pdbx_seq_one_letter_code
_entity_poly.pdbx_strand_id
1 'polypeptide(L)' 'MKETITYLIKRKDTELFVTNKPTDRNGDISYSTNFSRAREFNGIEDASIDMTDHVAIKHTHIEKDVYEEVNIDD' A
#
# COMPACT_ATOMS: atom_id res chain seq x y z
N MET A 1 1.43 -2.96 20.31
CA MET A 1 2.02 -2.88 18.95
C MET A 1 0.96 -2.29 18.06
N LYS A 2 1.24 -1.17 17.39
CA LYS A 2 0.31 -0.61 16.40
C LYS A 2 0.66 -1.23 15.06
N GLU A 3 -0.27 -2.00 14.51
CA GLU A 3 -0.15 -2.60 13.19
C GLU A 3 -1.12 -1.88 12.26
N THR A 4 -0.60 -1.28 11.19
CA THR A 4 -1.41 -0.67 10.14
C THR A 4 -1.34 -1.55 8.91
N ILE A 5 -2.49 -2.04 8.46
CA ILE A 5 -2.58 -2.87 7.25
C ILE A 5 -3.06 -1.98 6.10
N THR A 6 -2.24 -1.89 5.06
CA THR A 6 -2.58 -1.21 3.81
C THR A 6 -2.44 -2.19 2.64
N TYR A 7 -2.99 -1.81 1.49
CA TYR A 7 -2.93 -2.59 0.27
C TYR A 7 -2.41 -1.72 -0.86
N LEU A 8 -1.50 -2.26 -1.65
CA LEU A 8 -1.09 -1.69 -2.93
C LEU A 8 -1.75 -2.48 -4.05
N ILE A 9 -2.15 -1.83 -5.12
CA ILE A 9 -2.79 -2.51 -6.25
C ILE A 9 -1.89 -2.39 -7.47
N LYS A 10 -1.66 -3.51 -8.16
CA LYS A 10 -0.93 -3.54 -9.44
C LYS A 10 -1.62 -4.43 -10.46
N ARG A 11 -1.27 -4.28 -11.73
CA ARG A 11 -1.68 -5.21 -12.79
C ARG A 11 -1.06 -6.60 -12.57
N LYS A 12 -1.74 -7.67 -13.01
CA LYS A 12 -1.28 -9.06 -12.88
C LYS A 12 0.01 -9.32 -13.65
N ASP A 13 0.01 -8.93 -14.92
CA ASP A 13 1.06 -9.30 -15.87
C ASP A 13 2.17 -8.25 -16.00
N THR A 14 2.08 -7.13 -15.28
CA THR A 14 3.06 -6.04 -15.37
C THR A 14 3.39 -5.47 -13.99
N GLU A 15 4.50 -4.73 -13.92
CA GLU A 15 4.91 -4.00 -12.71
C GLU A 15 4.29 -2.59 -12.65
N LEU A 16 3.06 -2.45 -13.15
CA LEU A 16 2.32 -1.20 -13.13
C LEU A 16 1.46 -1.12 -11.88
N PHE A 17 1.84 -0.24 -10.97
CA PHE A 17 1.13 0.05 -9.73
C PHE A 17 0.12 1.16 -9.94
N VAL A 18 -1.04 1.03 -9.31
CA VAL A 18 -2.07 2.07 -9.26
C VAL A 18 -1.58 3.21 -8.38
N THR A 19 -1.65 4.44 -8.90
CA THR A 19 -1.10 5.65 -8.25
C THR A 19 -2.16 6.64 -7.79
N ASN A 20 -3.42 6.41 -8.16
CA ASN A 20 -4.56 7.21 -7.73
C ASN A 20 -5.66 6.31 -7.15
N LYS A 21 -6.67 6.91 -6.51
CA LYS A 21 -7.86 6.20 -6.07
C LYS A 21 -8.99 6.46 -7.06
N PRO A 22 -9.29 5.53 -7.99
CA PRO A 22 -10.44 5.68 -8.86
C PRO A 22 -11.70 5.58 -8.02
N THR A 23 -12.64 6.46 -8.31
CA THR A 23 -13.93 6.57 -7.64
C THR A 23 -15.04 6.47 -8.68
N ASP A 24 -16.28 6.25 -8.25
CA ASP A 24 -17.44 6.22 -9.16
C ASP A 24 -17.54 7.49 -10.04
N ARG A 25 -17.10 8.63 -9.50
CA ARG A 25 -17.13 9.92 -10.21
C ARG A 25 -15.96 10.13 -11.16
N ASN A 26 -14.82 9.48 -10.91
CA ASN A 26 -13.61 9.53 -11.72
C ASN A 26 -12.97 8.14 -11.71
N GLY A 27 -13.40 7.30 -12.65
CA GLY A 27 -12.95 5.91 -12.80
C GLY A 27 -11.59 5.75 -13.49
N ASP A 28 -10.97 6.85 -13.92
CA ASP A 28 -9.65 6.81 -14.56
C ASP A 28 -8.60 6.24 -13.60
N ILE A 29 -7.91 5.19 -14.04
CA ILE A 29 -6.86 4.53 -13.26
C ILE A 29 -5.50 4.97 -13.81
N SER A 30 -4.73 5.63 -12.97
CA SER A 30 -3.36 6.06 -13.26
C SER A 30 -2.36 5.01 -12.78
N TYR A 31 -1.40 4.68 -13.65
CA TYR A 31 -0.40 3.66 -13.38
C TYR A 31 1.02 4.24 -13.36
N SER A 32 1.91 3.62 -12.59
CA SER A 32 3.35 3.89 -12.65
C SER A 32 4.16 2.65 -12.33
N THR A 33 5.33 2.53 -12.94
CA THR A 33 6.36 1.57 -12.55
C THR A 33 7.14 2.01 -11.31
N ASN A 34 7.02 3.28 -10.91
CA ASN A 34 7.66 3.78 -9.70
C ASN A 34 6.85 3.38 -8.47
N PHE A 35 7.36 2.40 -7.73
CA PHE A 35 6.74 1.87 -6.52
C PHE A 35 6.46 2.95 -5.45
N SER A 36 7.33 3.95 -5.29
CA SER A 36 7.14 5.02 -4.31
C SER A 36 5.96 5.94 -4.62
N ARG A 37 5.42 5.88 -5.85
CA ARG A 37 4.21 6.60 -6.24
C ARG A 37 2.95 5.73 -6.11
N ALA A 38 3.10 4.45 -5.80
CA ALA A 38 1.97 3.55 -5.63
C ALA A 38 1.09 4.05 -4.49
N ARG A 39 -0.22 4.03 -4.72
CA ARG A 39 -1.18 4.48 -3.73
C ARG A 39 -1.48 3.36 -2.76
N GLU A 40 -1.40 3.66 -1.47
CA GLU A 40 -1.85 2.76 -0.41
C GLU A 40 -3.36 2.91 -0.18
N PHE A 41 -4.04 1.77 -0.09
CA PHE A 41 -5.46 1.64 0.15
C PHE A 41 -5.67 1.00 1.53
N ASN A 42 -6.51 1.60 2.36
CA ASN A 42 -6.89 1.02 3.67
C ASN A 42 -7.92 -0.13 3.53
N GLY A 43 -8.41 -0.36 2.31
CA GLY A 43 -9.36 -1.41 1.95
C GLY A 43 -9.63 -1.34 0.43
N ILE A 44 -9.86 -2.49 -0.19
CA ILE A 44 -10.07 -2.60 -1.65
C ILE A 44 -11.51 -2.20 -2.05
N GLU A 45 -12.43 -2.23 -1.07
CA GLU A 45 -13.87 -1.99 -1.26
C GLU A 45 -14.21 -0.55 -1.65
N ASP A 46 -13.32 0.40 -1.35
CA ASP A 46 -13.54 1.83 -1.60
C ASP A 46 -12.94 2.30 -2.93
N ALA A 47 -12.46 1.38 -3.77
CA ALA A 47 -11.85 1.71 -5.06
C ALA A 47 -12.59 0.99 -6.19
N SER A 48 -12.97 1.74 -7.22
CA SER A 48 -13.59 1.20 -8.44
C SER A 48 -12.51 0.58 -9.35
N ILE A 49 -11.85 -0.49 -8.87
CA ILE A 49 -10.77 -1.19 -9.59
C ILE A 49 -11.20 -2.61 -9.91
N ASP A 50 -11.11 -2.98 -11.18
CA ASP A 50 -11.35 -4.35 -11.63
C ASP A 50 -10.22 -5.28 -11.13
N MET A 51 -10.53 -6.20 -10.23
CA MET A 51 -9.56 -7.17 -9.69
C MET A 51 -9.34 -8.41 -10.59
N THR A 52 -10.02 -8.48 -11.73
CA THR A 52 -9.81 -9.53 -12.74
C THR A 52 -8.45 -9.36 -13.41
N ASP A 53 -8.03 -8.12 -13.67
CA ASP A 53 -6.72 -7.79 -14.23
C ASP A 53 -5.69 -7.30 -13.20
N HIS A 54 -6.11 -7.12 -11.95
CA HIS A 54 -5.27 -6.57 -10.89
C HIS A 54 -5.07 -7.53 -9.71
N VAL A 55 -4.03 -7.28 -8.95
CA VAL A 55 -3.73 -7.98 -7.69
C VAL A 55 -3.48 -6.96 -6.60
N ALA A 56 -3.97 -7.27 -5.41
CA ALA A 56 -3.67 -6.50 -4.21
C ALA A 56 -2.49 -7.14 -3.48
N ILE A 57 -1.54 -6.30 -3.09
CA ILE A 57 -0.37 -6.65 -2.31
C ILE A 57 -0.62 -6.09 -0.91
N LYS A 58 -0.77 -6.99 0.08
CA LYS A 58 -0.93 -6.60 1.48
C LYS A 58 0.39 -6.07 2.02
N HIS A 59 0.37 -4.86 2.54
CA HIS A 59 1.43 -4.25 3.30
C HIS A 59 1.02 -4.20 4.78
N THR A 60 1.90 -4.61 5.68
CA THR A 60 1.67 -4.57 7.12
C THR A 60 2.79 -3.77 7.74
N HIS A 61 2.47 -2.56 8.18
CA HIS A 61 3.38 -1.67 8.86
C HIS A 61 3.28 -1.88 10.37
N ILE A 62 4.41 -2.21 11.01
CA ILE A 62 4.50 -2.45 12.45
C ILE A 62 5.38 -1.36 13.04
N GLU A 63 4.80 -0.43 13.79
CA GLU A 63 5.57 0.55 14.56
C GLU A 63 6.14 -0.15 15.80
N LYS A 64 7.48 -0.27 15.87
CA LYS A 64 8.21 -0.88 16.99
C LYS A 64 9.23 0.09 17.55
N ASP A 65 8.95 0.64 18.73
CA ASP A 65 9.94 1.34 19.55
C ASP A 65 10.67 0.33 20.44
N VAL A 66 11.99 0.25 20.33
CA VAL A 66 12.84 -0.61 21.16
C VAL A 66 13.78 0.28 21.94
N TYR A 67 13.71 0.17 23.27
CA TYR A 67 14.63 0.82 24.19
C TYR A 67 15.42 -0.27 24.91
N GLU A 68 16.74 -0.16 24.88
CA GLU A 68 17.66 -1.07 25.59
C GLU A 68 18.29 -0.32 26.75
N GLU A 69 18.45 -1.00 27.89
CA GLU A 69 19.18 -0.47 29.04
C GLU A 69 20.68 -0.50 28.72
N VAL A 70 21.28 0.69 28.60
CA VAL A 70 22.73 0.86 28.52
C VAL A 70 23.28 1.09 29.92
N ASN A 71 24.10 0.15 30.41
CA ASN A 71 24.94 0.39 31.59
C ASN A 71 26.13 1.24 31.14
N ILE A 72 26.16 2.50 31.56
CA ILE A 72 27.33 3.36 31.43
C ILE A 72 28.11 3.21 32.73
N ASP A 73 29.13 2.35 32.73
CA ASP A 73 30.19 2.36 33.75
C ASP A 73 31.07 3.60 33.51
N ASP A 74 31.34 4.36 34.57
CA ASP A 74 32.17 5.59 34.60
C ASP A 74 33.66 5.31 34.39
#